data_AF-A0A0B5I4C4-F1
#
_entry.id   AF-A0A0B5I4C4-F1
#
_cell.length_a   1.000
_cell.length_b   1.000
_cell.length_c   1.000
_cell.angle_alpha   90.00
_cell.angle_beta   90.00
_cell.angle_gamma   90.00
#
_symmetry.space_group_name_H-M   'P 1'
#
loop_
_entity.id
_entity.type
_entity.pdbx_description
1 polymer ?
#
loop_
_entity_poly.entity_id
_entity_poly.type
_entity_poly.pdbx_seq_one_letter_code
_entity_poly.pdbx_strand_id
1 'polypeptide(L)'
;MRLRLISLHCTTTEDDHGEDEQRLLVNGVQVWGAESPGLNNGDTADLAAVPLIDFNTRARVELFDDDSPDDDDLLGRFYVGRSQLGQGELEYKFTEDDADYTLTYEVLD
;
A
#
# COMPACT_ATOMS: atom_id res chain seq x y z
N MET A 1 -11.75 -6.31 -14.46
CA MET A 1 -10.44 -5.73 -14.12
C MET A 1 -10.07 -6.18 -12.74
N ARG A 2 -8.80 -6.54 -12.59
CA ARG A 2 -8.23 -7.05 -11.34
C ARG A 2 -6.98 -6.26 -11.00
N LEU A 3 -6.83 -5.92 -9.73
CA LEU A 3 -5.62 -5.34 -9.19
C LEU A 3 -4.76 -6.48 -8.65
N ARG A 4 -3.53 -6.57 -9.13
CA ARG A 4 -2.48 -7.40 -8.55
C ARG A 4 -1.54 -6.50 -7.78
N LEU A 5 -1.36 -6.80 -6.50
CA LEU A 5 -0.32 -6.18 -5.67
C LEU A 5 0.94 -7.03 -5.77
N ILE A 6 2.11 -6.39 -5.83
CA ILE A 6 3.39 -7.07 -6.06
C ILE A 6 4.30 -6.88 -4.87
N SER A 7 4.63 -5.63 -4.51
CA SER A 7 5.51 -5.35 -3.39
C SER A 7 5.25 -3.96 -2.80
N LEU A 8 5.55 -3.79 -1.52
CA LEU A 8 5.60 -2.49 -0.85
C LEU A 8 6.99 -2.31 -0.25
N HIS A 9 7.72 -1.30 -0.71
CA HIS A 9 9.06 -0.96 -0.22
C HIS A 9 8.99 0.27 0.68
N CYS A 10 9.59 0.19 1.87
CA CYS A 10 9.79 1.32 2.78
C CYS A 10 11.17 1.94 2.55
N THR A 11 11.22 3.22 2.17
CA THR A 11 12.46 4.01 2.17
C THR A 11 12.63 4.75 3.49
N THR A 12 11.54 5.40 3.94
CA THR A 12 11.48 6.16 5.20
C THR A 12 10.12 5.88 5.87
N THR A 13 10.15 5.42 7.12
CA THR A 13 9.02 5.33 8.05
C THR A 13 8.59 6.73 8.48
N GLU A 14 7.35 6.89 8.97
CA GLU A 14 6.93 8.15 9.60
C GLU A 14 7.73 8.40 10.88
N ASP A 15 7.97 7.34 11.65
CA ASP A 15 8.61 7.41 12.95
C ASP A 15 10.12 7.09 12.94
N ASP A 16 10.90 7.88 13.68
CA ASP A 16 12.33 7.65 13.91
C ASP A 16 12.60 6.50 14.92
N HIS A 17 11.56 6.02 15.62
CA HIS A 17 11.68 5.13 16.80
C HIS A 17 10.57 4.08 16.91
N GLY A 18 10.50 3.08 16.03
CA GLY A 18 9.54 2.00 16.20
C GLY A 18 9.54 0.99 15.06
N GLU A 19 8.91 -0.16 15.31
CA GLU A 19 8.42 -1.01 14.22
C GLU A 19 7.03 -0.46 13.89
N ASP A 20 6.84 0.07 12.69
CA ASP A 20 5.56 0.65 12.32
C ASP A 20 4.44 -0.41 12.15
N GLU A 21 3.19 0.02 12.05
CA GLU A 21 2.01 -0.85 11.97
C GLU A 21 1.22 -0.66 10.67
N GLN A 22 1.93 -0.58 9.52
CA GLN A 22 1.29 -0.30 8.23
C GLN A 22 0.11 -1.20 7.88
N ARG A 23 -0.94 -0.58 7.33
CA ARG A 23 -2.09 -1.27 6.74
C ARG A 23 -2.35 -0.78 5.33
N LEU A 24 -2.39 -1.72 4.39
CA LEU A 24 -2.77 -1.45 3.01
C LEU A 24 -4.23 -1.81 2.80
N LEU A 25 -5.03 -0.82 2.42
CA LEU A 25 -6.46 -0.95 2.16
C LEU A 25 -6.75 -0.80 0.68
N VAL A 26 -7.64 -1.65 0.17
CA VAL A 26 -8.23 -1.51 -1.16
C VAL A 26 -9.75 -1.45 -1.04
N ASN A 27 -10.34 -0.34 -1.49
CA ASN A 27 -11.76 -0.03 -1.34
C ASN A 27 -12.25 -0.10 0.12
N GLY A 28 -11.40 0.30 1.07
CA GLY A 28 -11.70 0.26 2.50
C GLY A 28 -11.59 -1.12 3.16
N VAL A 29 -11.14 -2.15 2.44
CA VAL A 29 -10.85 -3.47 2.99
C VAL A 29 -9.34 -3.62 3.15
N GLN A 30 -8.88 -3.94 4.35
CA GLN A 30 -7.47 -4.26 4.58
C GLN A 30 -7.11 -5.55 3.84
N VAL A 31 -6.10 -5.48 2.99
CA VAL A 31 -5.64 -6.60 2.16
C VAL A 31 -4.24 -7.07 2.53
N TRP A 32 -3.49 -6.23 3.25
CA TRP A 32 -2.18 -6.55 3.79
C TRP A 32 -1.90 -5.66 5.01
N GLY A 33 -1.01 -6.12 5.88
CA GLY A 33 -0.54 -5.37 7.05
C GLY A 33 -1.26 -5.73 8.34
N ALA A 34 -0.78 -5.12 9.43
CA ALA A 34 -1.14 -5.26 10.83
C ALA A 34 -1.28 -6.70 11.41
N GLU A 35 -0.13 -7.34 11.64
CA GLU A 35 0.31 -7.78 12.98
C GLU A 35 1.78 -7.33 13.10
N SER A 36 2.14 -6.65 14.20
CA SER A 36 3.52 -6.20 14.46
C SER A 36 4.52 -7.37 14.32
N PRO A 37 5.70 -7.17 13.70
CA PRO A 37 6.21 -5.90 13.15
C PRO A 37 5.78 -5.60 11.70
N GLY A 38 5.54 -4.32 11.38
CA GLY A 38 5.47 -3.81 10.01
C GLY A 38 6.84 -3.63 9.35
N LEU A 39 6.93 -2.74 8.35
CA LEU A 39 8.17 -2.49 7.61
C LEU A 39 9.02 -1.43 8.33
N ASN A 40 10.35 -1.64 8.34
CA ASN A 40 11.30 -0.59 8.69
C ASN A 40 11.97 0.00 7.44
N ASN A 41 12.74 1.07 7.64
CA ASN A 41 13.58 1.68 6.62
C ASN A 41 14.44 0.64 5.87
N GLY A 42 14.19 0.52 4.56
CA GLY A 42 14.89 -0.39 3.66
C GLY A 42 14.20 -1.73 3.44
N ASP A 43 13.16 -2.07 4.21
CA ASP A 43 12.45 -3.34 4.07
C ASP A 43 11.53 -3.33 2.84
N THR A 44 11.19 -4.54 2.38
CA THR A 44 10.22 -4.75 1.30
C THR A 44 9.30 -5.91 1.64
N ALA A 45 8.00 -5.64 1.66
CA ALA A 45 6.98 -6.68 1.76
C ALA A 45 6.72 -7.29 0.38
N ASP A 46 6.70 -8.63 0.31
CA ASP A 46 6.14 -9.37 -0.83
C ASP A 46 4.62 -9.46 -0.69
N LEU A 47 3.89 -8.94 -1.68
CA LEU A 47 2.44 -8.94 -1.71
C LEU A 47 1.87 -10.00 -2.65
N ALA A 48 2.70 -10.90 -3.21
CA ALA A 48 2.26 -11.92 -4.16
C ALA A 48 1.25 -12.93 -3.57
N ALA A 49 1.20 -13.06 -2.24
CA ALA A 49 0.21 -13.88 -1.54
C ALA A 49 -1.16 -13.19 -1.40
N VAL A 50 -1.26 -11.87 -1.61
CA VAL A 50 -2.53 -11.16 -1.61
C VAL A 50 -3.35 -11.59 -2.82
N PRO A 51 -4.59 -12.07 -2.65
CA PRO A 51 -5.44 -12.47 -3.77
C PRO A 51 -5.66 -11.31 -4.75
N LEU A 52 -5.87 -11.64 -6.03
CA LEU A 52 -6.29 -10.65 -7.02
C LEU A 52 -7.58 -9.96 -6.57
N ILE A 53 -7.60 -8.63 -6.64
CA ILE A 53 -8.70 -7.83 -6.14
C ILE A 53 -9.57 -7.39 -7.32
N ASP A 54 -10.80 -7.88 -7.38
CA ASP A 54 -11.76 -7.48 -8.41
C ASP A 54 -12.27 -6.05 -8.18
N PHE A 55 -12.33 -5.26 -9.25
CA PHE A 55 -12.96 -3.94 -9.22
C PHE A 55 -13.62 -3.60 -10.57
N ASN A 56 -14.69 -2.80 -10.51
CA ASN A 56 -15.49 -2.45 -11.69
C ASN A 56 -14.87 -1.31 -12.50
N THR A 57 -14.88 -0.09 -11.96
CA THR A 57 -14.44 1.12 -12.67
C THR A 57 -13.13 1.65 -12.13
N ARG A 58 -13.02 1.66 -10.80
CA ARG A 58 -11.90 2.23 -10.05
C ARG A 58 -11.74 1.46 -8.74
N ALA A 59 -10.52 1.25 -8.28
CA ALA A 59 -10.25 0.87 -6.90
C ALA A 59 -9.49 2.00 -6.21
N ARG A 60 -9.89 2.31 -4.98
CA ARG A 60 -9.18 3.23 -4.07
C ARG A 60 -8.14 2.41 -3.31
N VAL A 61 -6.89 2.84 -3.33
CA VAL A 61 -5.77 2.17 -2.65
C VAL A 61 -5.17 3.17 -1.68
N GLU A 62 -4.94 2.72 -0.45
CA GLU A 62 -4.53 3.56 0.66
C GLU A 62 -3.54 2.84 1.55
N LEU A 63 -2.53 3.57 2.00
CA LEU A 63 -1.60 3.14 3.02
C LEU A 63 -1.82 4.00 4.26
N PHE A 64 -1.93 3.36 5.41
CA PHE A 64 -2.01 4.00 6.72
C PHE A 64 -0.88 3.49 7.59
N ASP A 65 -0.45 4.32 8.54
CA ASP A 65 0.17 3.86 9.77
C ASP A 65 -0.88 3.71 10.89
N ASP A 66 -0.62 2.83 11.86
CA ASP A 66 -1.51 2.55 12.99
C ASP A 66 -0.75 2.83 14.29
N ASP A 67 -0.23 4.05 14.45
CA ASP A 67 0.52 4.44 15.65
C ASP A 67 -0.40 4.87 16.81
N SER A 68 -0.64 3.98 17.75
CA SER A 68 -1.30 4.37 19.01
C SER A 68 -0.43 5.39 19.79
N PRO A 69 -0.94 6.56 20.24
CA PRO A 69 -2.36 6.84 20.52
C PRO A 69 -3.04 7.85 19.57
N ASP A 70 -2.41 8.27 18.48
CA ASP A 70 -3.02 9.19 17.50
C ASP A 70 -3.65 8.35 16.36
N ASP A 71 -4.93 8.58 16.08
CA ASP A 71 -5.74 7.70 15.22
C ASP A 71 -5.28 7.74 13.74
N ASP A 72 -4.79 6.60 13.23
CA ASP A 72 -4.70 6.20 11.80
C ASP A 72 -4.16 7.27 10.81
N ASP A 73 -2.84 7.45 10.75
CA ASP A 73 -2.20 8.42 9.85
C ASP A 73 -2.18 7.93 8.39
N LEU A 74 -2.82 8.71 7.50
CA LEU A 74 -2.89 8.39 6.08
C LEU A 74 -1.58 8.76 5.40
N LEU A 75 -0.72 7.77 5.16
CA LEU A 75 0.55 7.92 4.41
C LEU A 75 0.34 8.16 2.91
N GLY A 76 -0.85 7.83 2.40
CA GLY A 76 -1.36 8.41 1.17
C GLY A 76 -2.42 7.59 0.45
N ARG A 77 -2.93 8.15 -0.64
CA ARG A 77 -4.04 7.57 -1.40
C ARG A 77 -3.91 7.78 -2.89
N PHE A 78 -4.20 6.72 -3.63
CA PHE A 78 -4.42 6.82 -5.07
C PHE A 78 -5.57 5.95 -5.53
N TYR A 79 -5.74 5.94 -6.84
CA TYR A 79 -6.74 5.11 -7.46
C TYR A 79 -6.21 4.44 -8.71
N VAL A 80 -6.54 3.16 -8.84
CA VAL A 80 -6.35 2.39 -10.05
C VAL A 80 -7.63 2.35 -10.86
N GLY A 81 -7.51 2.34 -12.18
CA GLY A 81 -8.62 2.32 -13.11
C GLY A 81 -8.22 1.83 -14.49
N ARG A 82 -9.19 1.90 -15.42
CA ARG A 82 -9.03 1.37 -16.79
C ARG A 82 -7.86 1.96 -17.57
N SER A 83 -7.44 3.19 -17.27
CA SER A 83 -6.30 3.82 -17.93
C SER A 83 -5.01 3.05 -17.73
N GLN A 84 -4.85 2.32 -16.62
CA GLN A 84 -3.65 1.56 -16.27
C GLN A 84 -3.67 0.11 -16.78
N LEU A 85 -4.79 -0.34 -17.36
CA LEU A 85 -4.97 -1.72 -17.83
C LEU A 85 -3.90 -2.09 -18.87
N GLY A 86 -3.17 -3.18 -18.62
CA GLY A 86 -2.19 -3.73 -19.57
C GLY A 86 -0.91 -2.89 -19.74
N GLN A 87 -0.63 -1.96 -18.84
CA GLN A 87 0.63 -1.20 -18.84
C GLN A 87 1.81 -1.97 -18.23
N GLY A 88 1.56 -3.18 -17.69
CA GLY A 88 2.54 -3.96 -16.93
C GLY A 88 2.62 -3.48 -15.49
N GLU A 89 3.79 -3.67 -14.88
CA GLU A 89 4.08 -3.21 -13.53
C GLU A 89 4.13 -1.67 -13.48
N LEU A 90 3.46 -1.12 -12.48
CA LEU A 90 3.36 0.31 -12.21
C LEU A 90 3.75 0.56 -10.76
N GLU A 91 4.20 1.78 -10.51
CA GLU A 91 4.58 2.21 -9.16
C GLU A 91 3.72 3.39 -8.72
N TYR A 92 3.45 3.45 -7.41
CA TYR A 92 2.92 4.62 -6.75
C TYR A 92 3.70 4.89 -5.47
N LYS A 93 4.03 6.15 -5.23
CA LYS A 93 4.72 6.61 -4.02
C LYS A 93 3.72 7.21 -3.04
N PHE A 94 3.69 6.67 -1.83
CA PHE A 94 3.03 7.25 -0.67
C PHE A 94 4.06 8.11 0.06
N THR A 95 3.81 9.41 0.17
CA THR A 95 4.74 10.39 0.73
C THR A 95 4.04 11.43 1.60
N GLU A 96 2.90 11.08 2.17
CA GLU A 96 2.24 11.87 3.21
C GLU A 96 2.87 11.48 4.56
N ASP A 97 2.77 12.37 5.55
CA ASP A 97 3.38 12.22 6.90
C ASP A 97 4.87 11.85 6.92
N ASP A 98 5.69 12.57 6.16
CA ASP A 98 7.16 12.41 6.12
C ASP A 98 7.67 10.99 5.76
N ALA A 99 6.77 10.06 5.44
CA ALA A 99 7.06 8.72 4.97
C ALA A 99 7.49 8.70 3.48
N ASP A 100 8.13 7.61 3.04
CA ASP A 100 8.34 7.30 1.62
C ASP A 100 8.20 5.79 1.40
N TYR A 101 7.01 5.39 0.96
CA TYR A 101 6.71 4.02 0.56
C TYR A 101 6.45 3.93 -0.94
N THR A 102 6.99 2.90 -1.59
CA THR A 102 6.73 2.61 -3.01
C THR A 102 5.97 1.31 -3.16
N LEU A 103 4.75 1.37 -3.69
CA LEU A 103 3.95 0.20 -4.04
C LEU A 103 4.11 -0.13 -5.52
N THR A 104 4.53 -1.36 -5.80
CA THR A 104 4.52 -1.95 -7.14
C THR A 104 3.24 -2.76 -7.33
N TYR A 105 2.53 -2.53 -8.43
CA TYR A 105 1.24 -3.16 -8.73
C TYR A 105 1.03 -3.32 -10.23
N GLU A 106 0.01 -4.10 -10.61
CA GLU A 106 -0.39 -4.29 -12.02
C GLU A 106 -1.92 -4.30 -12.14
N VAL A 107 -2.43 -3.72 -13.24
CA VAL A 107 -3.86 -3.77 -13.57
C VAL A 107 -4.10 -4.75 -14.73
N LEU A 108 -4.84 -5.80 -14.41
CA LEU A 108 -5.18 -6.92 -15.29
C LEU A 108 -6.65 -6.84 -15.73
N ASP A 109 -6.97 -7.54 -16.84
CA ASP A 109 -8.36 -7.68 -17.32
C ASP A 109 -9.21 -8.53 -16.35
#